data_AF-A0A9D3MF17-F1
#
_entry.id   AF-A0A9D3MF17-F1
#
_cell.length_a   1.000
_cell.length_b   1.000
_cell.length_c   1.000
_cell.angle_alpha   90.00
_cell.angle_beta   90.00
_cell.angle_gamma   90.00
#
_symmetry.space_group_name_H-M   'P 1'
#
loop_
_entity.id
_entity.type
_entity.pdbx_description
1 polymer ?
#
loop_
_entity_poly.entity_id
_entity_poly.type
_entity_poly.pdbx_seq_one_letter_code
_entity_poly.pdbx_strand_id
1 'polypeptide(L)'
;MSVFSHVLEEVESLSRKHPPVSYLHTSCLCDAVIALLKVPLSFQRYFFQKLQSTSIKLALSPSPRSATEPIPVQSSQQLTLKVEGVVQHGSTPGLFRKIQSVCLNVSSTLQSKSGQDYKIPLDAKTNEIERRVEPHNDYFSTQFLLNCSVVGTHTVTVETSVVDGSGIEWKTGPKSTLSVKSLEDPYSQQTLPQPAPQRSVYARFQ
;
A
#
# COMPACT_ATOMS: atom_id res chain seq x y z
N MET A 1 22.99 35.91 -7.87
CA MET A 1 22.82 34.53 -8.35
C MET A 1 22.20 33.70 -7.23
N SER A 2 21.31 32.74 -7.55
CA SER A 2 20.80 31.81 -6.54
C SER A 2 21.95 31.00 -5.95
N VAL A 3 21.93 30.72 -4.64
CA VAL A 3 22.95 29.88 -3.97
C VAL A 3 23.14 28.56 -4.73
N PHE A 4 22.05 27.99 -5.24
CA PHE A 4 22.07 26.76 -6.04
C PHE A 4 22.88 26.89 -7.33
N SER A 5 22.75 28.01 -8.05
CA SER A 5 23.48 28.21 -9.32
C SER A 5 24.99 28.33 -9.08
N HIS A 6 25.38 29.01 -8.00
CA HIS A 6 26.79 29.19 -7.63
C HIS A 6 27.43 27.86 -7.21
N VAL A 7 26.75 27.08 -6.36
CA VAL A 7 27.23 25.76 -5.95
C VAL A 7 27.36 24.82 -7.16
N LEU A 8 26.40 24.86 -8.09
CA LEU A 8 26.43 24.03 -9.30
C LEU A 8 27.66 24.33 -10.17
N GLU A 9 27.94 25.62 -10.39
CA GLU A 9 29.08 26.09 -11.19
C GLU A 9 30.42 25.68 -10.57
N GLU A 10 30.56 25.83 -9.25
CA GLU A 10 31.78 25.43 -8.54
C GLU A 10 32.02 23.93 -8.61
N VAL A 11 30.99 23.11 -8.38
CA VAL A 11 31.08 21.65 -8.44
C VAL A 11 31.45 21.19 -9.86
N GLU A 12 30.83 21.78 -10.89
CA GLU A 12 31.12 21.43 -12.29
C GLU A 12 32.55 21.82 -12.70
N SER A 13 33.01 23.01 -12.30
CA SER A 13 34.39 23.46 -12.52
C SER A 13 35.40 22.55 -11.84
N LEU A 14 35.13 22.14 -10.59
CA LEU A 14 36.05 21.33 -9.80
C LEU A 14 36.17 19.89 -10.34
N SER A 15 35.04 19.31 -10.75
CA SER A 15 34.96 17.97 -11.33
C SER A 15 35.74 17.82 -12.65
N ARG A 16 35.87 18.90 -13.42
CA ARG A 16 36.64 18.92 -14.67
C ARG A 16 38.15 19.10 -14.45
N LYS A 17 38.56 19.68 -13.32
CA LYS A 17 39.95 20.12 -13.07
C LYS A 17 40.73 19.19 -12.15
N HIS A 18 40.07 18.41 -11.31
CA HIS A 18 40.72 17.62 -10.27
C HIS A 18 40.22 16.17 -10.27
N PRO A 19 41.06 15.20 -9.86
CA PRO A 19 40.62 13.83 -9.67
C PRO A 19 39.53 13.75 -8.60
N PRO A 20 38.63 12.74 -8.70
CA PRO A 20 37.55 12.56 -7.75
C PRO A 20 38.11 12.39 -6.32
N VAL A 21 37.38 12.94 -5.34
CA VAL A 21 37.70 12.88 -3.91
C VAL A 21 39.04 13.54 -3.57
N SER A 22 39.01 14.86 -3.38
CA SER A 22 40.16 15.65 -2.94
C SER A 22 39.74 16.65 -1.85
N TYR A 23 40.71 17.20 -1.11
CA TYR A 23 40.45 18.21 -0.07
C TYR A 23 39.72 19.46 -0.61
N LEU A 24 39.89 19.77 -1.90
CA LEU A 24 39.19 20.87 -2.57
C LEU A 24 37.69 20.61 -2.69
N HIS A 25 37.30 19.35 -2.94
CA HIS A 25 35.89 18.95 -2.97
C HIS A 25 35.26 19.08 -1.60
N THR A 26 35.99 18.72 -0.53
CA THR A 26 35.54 18.92 0.84
C THR A 26 35.37 20.39 1.19
N SER A 27 36.28 21.27 0.75
CA SER A 27 36.15 22.72 0.96
C SER A 27 34.91 23.27 0.26
N CYS A 28 34.73 22.96 -1.03
CA CYS A 28 33.56 23.39 -1.80
C CYS A 28 32.25 22.90 -1.16
N LEU A 29 32.22 21.66 -0.64
CA LEU A 29 31.07 21.15 0.10
C LEU A 29 30.78 21.97 1.38
N CYS A 30 31.82 22.26 2.18
CA CYS A 30 31.67 23.08 3.38
C CYS A 30 31.14 24.49 3.04
N ASP A 31 31.69 25.11 2.01
CA ASP A 31 31.28 26.44 1.55
C ASP A 31 29.83 26.46 1.05
N ALA A 32 29.42 25.42 0.30
CA ALA A 32 28.04 25.23 -0.13
C ALA A 32 27.07 25.09 1.05
N VAL A 33 27.43 24.29 2.06
CA VAL A 33 26.61 24.11 3.27
C VAL A 33 26.47 25.43 4.03
N ILE A 34 27.56 26.16 4.23
CA ILE A 34 27.54 27.47 4.90
C ILE A 34 26.66 28.45 4.10
N ALA A 35 26.78 28.47 2.77
CA ALA A 35 25.96 29.33 1.92
C ALA A 35 24.46 29.01 2.01
N LEU A 36 24.10 27.73 2.09
CA LEU A 36 22.71 27.29 2.29
C LEU A 36 22.19 27.69 3.68
N LEU A 37 22.98 27.52 4.73
CA LEU A 37 22.61 27.85 6.10
C LEU A 37 22.47 29.37 6.36
N LYS A 38 23.09 30.20 5.53
CA LYS A 38 22.94 31.67 5.59
C LYS A 38 21.55 32.14 5.17
N VAL A 39 20.78 31.32 4.44
CA VAL A 39 19.40 31.67 4.07
C VAL A 39 18.49 31.39 5.27
N PRO A 40 17.86 32.42 5.88
CA PRO A 40 17.00 32.20 7.02
C PRO A 40 15.77 31.37 6.62
N LEU A 41 15.31 30.52 7.54
CA LEU A 41 14.11 29.73 7.33
C LEU A 41 12.89 30.64 7.19
N SER A 42 12.21 30.57 6.05
CA SER A 42 10.94 31.26 5.83
C SER A 42 9.78 30.35 6.23
N PHE A 43 9.02 30.77 7.23
CA PHE A 43 7.80 30.07 7.61
C PHE A 43 6.69 30.38 6.59
N GLN A 44 6.30 29.36 5.84
CA GLN A 44 5.23 29.47 4.86
C GLN A 44 3.89 29.72 5.57
N ARG A 45 2.95 30.40 4.90
CA ARG A 45 1.62 30.74 5.47
C ARG A 45 0.89 29.52 6.06
N TYR A 46 1.04 28.35 5.44
CA TYR A 46 0.43 27.11 5.90
C TYR A 46 0.85 26.71 7.33
N PHE A 47 2.04 27.13 7.78
CA PHE A 47 2.50 26.91 9.15
C PHE A 47 1.60 27.60 10.19
N PHE A 48 1.02 28.75 9.85
CA PHE A 48 0.20 29.55 10.76
C PHE A 48 -1.30 29.41 10.50
N GLN A 49 -1.70 29.08 9.27
CA GLN A 49 -3.11 29.06 8.88
C GLN A 49 -3.42 27.96 7.86
N LYS A 50 -4.34 27.08 8.23
CA LYS A 50 -4.96 26.10 7.32
C LYS A 50 -6.21 26.71 6.68
N LEU A 51 -6.12 27.00 5.38
CA LEU A 51 -7.22 27.62 4.61
C LEU A 51 -8.09 26.60 3.87
N GLN A 52 -7.50 25.47 3.47
CA GLN A 52 -8.21 24.36 2.83
C GLN A 52 -7.92 23.08 3.61
N SER A 53 -8.98 22.35 3.93
CA SER A 53 -8.90 21.05 4.61
C SER A 53 -9.76 20.07 3.85
N THR A 54 -9.19 18.91 3.53
CA THR A 54 -9.90 17.83 2.88
C THR A 54 -9.52 16.54 3.62
N SER A 55 -10.50 15.70 3.91
CA SER A 55 -10.31 14.41 4.56
C SER A 55 -11.20 13.37 3.90
N ILE A 56 -10.75 12.13 3.80
CA ILE A 56 -11.56 11.02 3.31
C ILE A 56 -11.97 10.18 4.51
N LYS A 57 -13.26 9.84 4.60
CA LYS A 57 -13.75 8.79 5.48
C LYS A 57 -13.96 7.54 4.66
N LEU A 58 -13.37 6.43 5.10
CA LEU A 58 -13.51 5.13 4.46
C LEU A 58 -14.42 4.22 5.28
N ALA A 59 -15.22 3.43 4.57
CA ALA A 59 -15.98 2.31 5.10
C ALA A 59 -15.66 1.07 4.27
N LEU A 60 -15.34 -0.03 4.96
CA LEU A 60 -14.96 -1.30 4.37
C LEU A 60 -16.02 -2.34 4.68
N SER A 61 -16.47 -3.07 3.66
CA SER A 61 -17.44 -4.16 3.77
C SER A 61 -16.91 -5.41 3.06
N PRO A 62 -16.92 -6.59 3.71
CA PRO A 62 -17.49 -6.87 5.03
C PRO A 62 -16.72 -6.24 6.19
N SER A 63 -17.46 -5.77 7.21
CA SER A 63 -16.89 -5.28 8.46
C SER A 63 -16.70 -6.45 9.44
N PRO A 64 -15.58 -6.53 10.17
CA PRO A 64 -15.41 -7.53 11.21
C PRO A 64 -16.46 -7.31 12.32
N ARG A 65 -16.95 -8.41 12.93
CA ARG A 65 -17.96 -8.33 14.00
C ARG A 65 -17.42 -7.64 15.26
N SER A 66 -16.10 -7.73 15.49
CA SER A 66 -15.37 -7.02 16.53
C SER A 66 -13.97 -6.66 16.03
N ALA A 67 -13.32 -5.65 16.61
CA ALA A 67 -12.03 -5.13 16.14
C ALA A 67 -10.89 -6.17 16.13
N THR A 68 -11.02 -7.25 16.91
CA THR A 68 -10.02 -8.31 17.04
C THR A 68 -10.37 -9.59 16.28
N GLU A 69 -11.59 -9.73 15.77
CA GLU A 69 -12.04 -10.95 15.10
C GLU A 69 -11.76 -10.90 13.59
N PRO A 70 -11.01 -11.87 13.04
CA PRO A 70 -10.75 -11.91 11.61
C PRO A 70 -11.97 -12.37 10.82
N ILE A 71 -12.12 -11.88 9.59
CA ILE A 71 -13.18 -12.29 8.67
C ILE A 71 -12.83 -13.69 8.12
N PRO A 72 -13.67 -14.72 8.34
CA PRO A 72 -13.40 -16.06 7.82
C PRO A 72 -13.67 -16.12 6.32
N VAL A 73 -12.75 -16.70 5.57
CA VAL A 73 -12.90 -17.00 4.13
C VAL A 73 -12.37 -18.41 3.87
N GLN A 74 -13.02 -19.16 2.97
CA GLN A 74 -12.49 -20.45 2.54
C GLN A 74 -11.34 -20.22 1.55
N SER A 75 -10.27 -21.01 1.63
CA SER A 75 -9.10 -20.88 0.75
C SER A 75 -9.42 -21.15 -0.72
N SER A 76 -10.53 -21.84 -1.00
CA SER A 76 -11.08 -22.07 -2.34
C SER A 76 -11.93 -20.90 -2.88
N GLN A 77 -12.24 -19.90 -2.04
CA GLN A 77 -13.08 -18.75 -2.38
C GLN A 77 -12.28 -17.44 -2.43
N GLN A 78 -12.80 -16.48 -3.18
CA GLN A 78 -12.29 -15.10 -3.19
C GLN A 78 -13.02 -14.25 -2.15
N LEU A 79 -12.29 -13.34 -1.51
CA LEU A 79 -12.89 -12.32 -0.65
C LEU A 79 -13.30 -11.12 -1.50
N THR A 80 -14.60 -10.79 -1.51
CA THR A 80 -15.09 -9.53 -2.06
C THR A 80 -14.97 -8.43 -1.02
N LEU A 81 -14.12 -7.44 -1.30
CA LEU A 81 -13.96 -6.25 -0.48
C LEU A 81 -14.59 -5.05 -1.19
N LYS A 82 -15.72 -4.57 -0.66
CA LYS A 82 -16.32 -3.31 -1.06
C LYS A 82 -15.69 -2.17 -0.24
N VAL A 83 -15.18 -1.18 -0.96
CA VAL A 83 -14.61 0.04 -0.38
C VAL A 83 -15.50 1.20 -0.76
N GLU A 84 -15.99 1.90 0.24
CA GLU A 84 -16.79 3.12 0.10
C GLU A 84 -16.06 4.26 0.79
N GLY A 85 -16.15 5.45 0.22
CA GLY A 85 -15.60 6.61 0.87
C GLY A 85 -16.35 7.89 0.57
N VAL A 86 -16.26 8.80 1.53
CA VAL A 86 -16.80 10.16 1.42
C VAL A 86 -15.66 11.15 1.60
N VAL A 87 -15.49 12.00 0.61
CA VAL A 87 -14.64 13.18 0.65
C VAL A 87 -15.34 14.23 1.50
N GLN A 88 -14.69 14.68 2.56
CA GLN A 88 -15.17 15.77 3.39
C GLN A 88 -14.29 16.99 3.19
N HIS A 89 -14.92 18.11 2.90
CA HIS A 89 -14.26 19.40 2.76
C HIS A 89 -14.48 20.25 3.99
N GLY A 90 -13.50 21.10 4.29
CA GLY A 90 -13.67 22.20 5.23
C GLY A 90 -14.50 23.33 4.62
N SER A 91 -14.31 24.55 5.13
CA SER A 91 -15.16 25.70 4.82
C SER A 91 -15.14 26.15 3.35
N THR A 92 -14.02 25.96 2.62
CA THR A 92 -13.88 26.39 1.23
C THR A 92 -13.32 25.27 0.35
N PRO A 93 -14.17 24.38 -0.18
CA PRO A 93 -13.75 23.34 -1.12
C PRO A 93 -13.16 23.96 -2.38
N GLY A 94 -12.02 23.44 -2.86
CA GLY A 94 -11.47 23.85 -4.15
C GLY A 94 -10.81 25.22 -4.19
N LEU A 95 -10.49 25.83 -3.05
CA LEU A 95 -9.88 27.16 -2.98
C LEU A 95 -8.49 27.22 -3.67
N PHE A 96 -7.66 26.21 -3.44
CA PHE A 96 -6.33 26.09 -4.09
C PHE A 96 -6.26 24.91 -5.04
N ARG A 97 -6.89 23.78 -4.67
CA ARG A 97 -6.86 22.53 -5.45
C ARG A 97 -8.19 21.80 -5.31
N LYS A 98 -8.58 21.07 -6.35
CA LYS A 98 -9.77 20.21 -6.36
C LYS A 98 -9.36 18.76 -6.55
N ILE A 99 -10.12 17.85 -5.94
CA ILE A 99 -9.96 16.42 -6.15
C ILE A 99 -10.53 16.08 -7.52
N GLN A 100 -9.74 15.41 -8.34
CA GLN A 100 -10.19 14.82 -9.60
C GLN A 100 -10.56 13.36 -9.40
N SER A 101 -9.69 12.59 -8.75
CA SER A 101 -9.94 11.17 -8.48
C SER A 101 -9.31 10.72 -7.17
N VAL A 102 -9.77 9.59 -6.65
CA VAL A 102 -9.22 8.90 -5.50
C VAL A 102 -8.57 7.62 -6.01
N CYS A 103 -7.31 7.41 -5.66
CA CYS A 103 -6.61 6.16 -5.93
C CYS A 103 -6.64 5.30 -4.66
N LEU A 104 -7.03 4.04 -4.84
CA LEU A 104 -7.17 3.05 -3.80
C LEU A 104 -6.17 1.94 -4.04
N ASN A 105 -5.27 1.71 -3.10
CA ASN A 105 -4.35 0.58 -3.11
C ASN A 105 -4.80 -0.42 -2.06
N VAL A 106 -5.14 -1.63 -2.49
CA VAL A 106 -5.49 -2.74 -1.61
C VAL A 106 -4.39 -3.77 -1.67
N SER A 107 -3.74 -4.01 -0.53
CA SER A 107 -2.74 -5.06 -0.37
C SER A 107 -3.20 -6.11 0.63
N SER A 108 -2.86 -7.38 0.39
CA SER A 108 -3.10 -8.49 1.33
C SER A 108 -1.79 -9.21 1.57
N THR A 109 -1.36 -9.37 2.82
CA THR A 109 -0.14 -10.08 3.18
C THR A 109 -0.41 -11.20 4.19
N LEU A 110 0.08 -12.41 3.92
CA LEU A 110 0.00 -13.53 4.86
C LEU A 110 0.86 -13.25 6.10
N GLN A 111 0.25 -13.30 7.29
CA GLN A 111 0.97 -13.27 8.56
C GLN A 111 1.60 -14.65 8.82
N SER A 112 2.90 -14.75 8.58
CA SER A 112 3.71 -15.91 8.95
C SER A 112 3.80 -16.03 10.49
N LYS A 113 3.61 -17.25 11.02
CA LYS A 113 4.20 -17.61 12.31
C LYS A 113 5.65 -18.00 12.04
N SER A 114 6.57 -17.29 12.67
CA SER A 114 8.03 -17.49 12.61
C SER A 114 8.41 -18.98 12.54
N GLY A 115 8.82 -19.47 11.37
CA GLY A 115 9.40 -20.82 11.24
C GLY A 115 9.32 -21.52 9.86
N GLN A 116 8.42 -21.14 8.95
CA GLN A 116 8.26 -21.84 7.65
C GLN A 116 8.21 -20.91 6.43
N ASP A 117 8.91 -19.77 6.48
CA ASP A 117 8.84 -18.77 5.42
C ASP A 117 9.38 -19.22 4.06
N TYR A 118 10.15 -20.31 4.01
CA TYR A 118 10.92 -20.74 2.83
C TYR A 118 10.17 -21.67 1.86
N LYS A 119 8.95 -22.12 2.18
CA LYS A 119 8.22 -23.10 1.34
C LYS A 119 7.06 -22.52 0.52
N ILE A 120 6.70 -21.26 0.72
CA ILE A 120 5.56 -20.63 0.05
C ILE A 120 6.09 -19.56 -0.90
N PRO A 121 5.82 -19.65 -2.22
CA PRO A 121 6.22 -18.63 -3.20
C PRO A 121 5.76 -17.23 -2.78
N LEU A 122 6.61 -16.21 -2.98
CA LEU A 122 6.34 -14.83 -2.55
C LEU A 122 5.06 -14.26 -3.19
N ASP A 123 4.82 -14.59 -4.46
CA ASP A 123 3.61 -14.18 -5.21
C ASP A 123 2.32 -14.80 -4.66
N ALA A 124 2.41 -15.91 -3.92
CA ALA A 124 1.27 -16.52 -3.25
C ALA A 124 0.98 -15.89 -1.87
N LYS A 125 1.91 -15.08 -1.33
CA LYS A 125 1.76 -14.42 -0.03
C LYS A 125 1.17 -13.02 -0.13
N THR A 126 1.22 -12.39 -1.30
CA THR A 126 0.87 -10.97 -1.46
C THR A 126 -0.09 -10.75 -2.64
N ASN A 127 -1.21 -10.07 -2.38
CA ASN A 127 -2.06 -9.50 -3.43
C ASN A 127 -1.91 -7.98 -3.37
N GLU A 128 -1.68 -7.31 -4.50
CA GLU A 128 -1.73 -5.84 -4.60
C GLU A 128 -2.62 -5.46 -5.77
N ILE A 129 -3.63 -4.62 -5.50
CA ILE A 129 -4.57 -4.15 -6.50
C ILE A 129 -4.75 -2.65 -6.33
N GLU A 130 -4.43 -1.91 -7.39
CA GLU A 130 -4.68 -0.49 -7.46
C GLU A 130 -5.95 -0.22 -8.28
N ARG A 131 -6.80 0.71 -7.80
CA ARG A 131 -7.88 1.24 -8.62
C ARG A 131 -8.08 2.72 -8.39
N ARG A 132 -8.27 3.45 -9.50
CA ARG A 132 -8.64 4.85 -9.51
C ARG A 132 -10.15 5.00 -9.69
N VAL A 133 -10.77 5.88 -8.91
CA VAL A 133 -12.21 6.16 -8.98
C VAL A 133 -12.45 7.67 -8.92
N GLU A 134 -13.36 8.17 -9.74
CA GLU A 134 -13.80 9.56 -9.67
C GLU A 134 -14.96 9.67 -8.68
N PRO A 135 -14.84 10.49 -7.61
CA PRO A 135 -15.93 10.68 -6.67
C PRO A 135 -17.05 11.49 -7.33
N HIS A 136 -18.30 11.04 -7.12
CA HIS A 136 -19.49 11.74 -7.56
C HIS A 136 -20.25 12.26 -6.35
N ASN A 137 -20.48 13.58 -6.28
CA ASN A 137 -21.04 14.26 -5.09
C ASN A 137 -20.28 13.88 -3.81
N ASP A 138 -18.96 13.97 -3.86
CA ASP A 138 -18.04 13.63 -2.78
C ASP A 138 -18.09 12.16 -2.31
N TYR A 139 -18.86 11.29 -2.95
CA TYR A 139 -18.94 9.87 -2.63
C TYR A 139 -18.29 9.01 -3.72
N PHE A 140 -17.61 7.94 -3.31
CA PHE A 140 -17.09 6.93 -4.22
C PHE A 140 -17.31 5.52 -3.66
N SER A 141 -17.47 4.55 -4.56
CA SER A 141 -17.55 3.14 -4.23
C SER A 141 -16.85 2.29 -5.28
N THR A 142 -16.15 1.27 -4.82
CA THR A 142 -15.51 0.28 -5.68
C THR A 142 -15.46 -1.07 -4.97
N GLN A 143 -15.17 -2.12 -5.74
CA GLN A 143 -15.04 -3.48 -5.25
C GLN A 143 -13.72 -4.07 -5.73
N PHE A 144 -13.12 -4.86 -4.86
CA PHE A 144 -11.91 -5.63 -5.08
C PHE A 144 -12.19 -7.10 -4.79
N LEU A 145 -11.57 -7.98 -5.56
CA LEU A 145 -11.57 -9.41 -5.31
C LEU A 145 -10.17 -9.81 -4.88
N LEU A 146 -10.04 -10.29 -3.65
CA LEU A 146 -8.76 -10.70 -3.07
C LEU A 146 -8.68 -12.22 -3.04
N ASN A 147 -7.54 -12.76 -3.48
CA ASN A 147 -7.30 -14.19 -3.46
C ASN A 147 -6.56 -14.59 -2.17
N CYS A 148 -7.25 -15.26 -1.25
CA CYS A 148 -6.68 -15.76 0.01
C CYS A 148 -6.43 -17.27 -0.07
N SER A 149 -5.75 -17.71 -1.13
CA SER A 149 -5.54 -19.14 -1.45
C SER A 149 -4.70 -19.89 -0.42
N VAL A 150 -3.84 -19.19 0.33
CA VAL A 150 -3.02 -19.80 1.38
C VAL A 150 -3.76 -19.75 2.71
N VAL A 151 -3.93 -20.91 3.36
CA VAL A 151 -4.54 -21.03 4.69
C VAL A 151 -3.71 -20.25 5.72
N GLY A 152 -4.37 -19.47 6.55
CA GLY A 152 -3.72 -18.62 7.55
C GLY A 152 -4.37 -17.27 7.71
N THR A 153 -3.78 -16.42 8.55
CA THR A 153 -4.25 -15.06 8.77
C THR A 153 -3.59 -14.12 7.79
N HIS A 154 -4.37 -13.40 6.99
CA HIS A 154 -3.95 -12.36 6.07
C HIS A 154 -4.27 -10.99 6.66
N THR A 155 -3.34 -10.04 6.47
CA THR A 155 -3.54 -8.63 6.77
C THR A 155 -3.90 -7.92 5.48
N VAL A 156 -5.15 -7.49 5.35
CA VAL A 156 -5.58 -6.69 4.21
C VAL A 156 -5.47 -5.22 4.59
N THR A 157 -4.73 -4.45 3.81
CA THR A 157 -4.55 -3.00 3.99
C THR A 157 -5.14 -2.27 2.81
N VAL A 158 -5.97 -1.26 3.09
CA VAL A 158 -6.52 -0.33 2.10
C VAL A 158 -5.90 1.03 2.37
N GLU A 159 -5.17 1.55 1.39
CA GLU A 159 -4.60 2.89 1.41
C GLU A 159 -5.33 3.76 0.38
N THR A 160 -5.51 5.03 0.74
CA THR A 160 -6.08 6.03 -0.18
C THR A 160 -5.08 7.12 -0.47
N SER A 161 -5.04 7.52 -1.73
CA SER A 161 -4.39 8.73 -2.19
C SER A 161 -5.35 9.54 -3.05
N VAL A 162 -5.08 10.83 -3.17
CA VAL A 162 -5.92 11.78 -3.89
C VAL A 162 -5.15 12.28 -5.10
N VAL A 163 -5.78 12.26 -6.27
CA VAL A 163 -5.23 12.89 -7.47
C VAL A 163 -5.93 14.22 -7.68
N ASP A 164 -5.15 15.29 -7.76
CA ASP A 164 -5.68 16.63 -8.02
C ASP A 164 -5.92 16.89 -9.51
N GLY A 165 -6.54 18.03 -9.83
CA GLY A 165 -6.80 18.42 -11.22
C GLY A 165 -5.56 18.66 -12.10
N SER A 166 -4.35 18.70 -11.51
CA SER A 166 -3.10 18.75 -12.27
C SER A 166 -2.50 17.36 -12.52
N GLY A 167 -3.16 16.29 -12.05
CA GLY A 167 -2.70 14.91 -12.19
C GLY A 167 -1.68 14.51 -11.13
N ILE A 168 -1.42 15.34 -10.13
CA ILE A 168 -0.48 15.01 -9.05
C ILE A 168 -1.17 14.11 -8.02
N GLU A 169 -0.54 12.99 -7.71
CA GLU A 169 -0.99 12.08 -6.66
C GLU A 169 -0.45 12.50 -5.28
N TRP A 170 -1.35 12.60 -4.32
CA TRP A 170 -1.09 12.97 -2.94
C TRP A 170 -1.38 11.77 -2.03
N LYS A 171 -0.31 11.16 -1.49
CA LYS A 171 -0.37 10.04 -0.53
C LYS A 171 -0.72 10.52 0.88
N THR A 172 -1.90 11.11 1.03
CA THR A 172 -2.37 11.77 2.27
C THR A 172 -3.71 11.24 2.78
N GLY A 173 -4.24 10.17 2.19
CA GLY A 173 -5.52 9.59 2.61
C GLY A 173 -5.39 8.61 3.79
N PRO A 174 -6.51 8.23 4.41
CA PRO A 174 -6.53 7.19 5.43
C PRO A 174 -5.96 5.85 4.95
N LYS A 175 -5.37 5.15 5.90
CA LYS A 175 -4.97 3.74 5.82
C LYS A 175 -5.85 2.94 6.76
N SER A 176 -6.50 1.91 6.26
CA SER A 176 -7.37 1.02 7.03
C SER A 176 -6.92 -0.42 6.86
N THR A 177 -6.99 -1.20 7.94
CA THR A 177 -6.50 -2.58 7.95
C THR A 177 -7.57 -3.53 8.46
N LEU A 178 -7.66 -4.69 7.82
CA LEU A 178 -8.57 -5.79 8.12
C LEU A 178 -7.73 -7.04 8.40
N SER A 179 -8.21 -7.87 9.33
CA SER A 179 -7.69 -9.23 9.50
C SER A 179 -8.63 -10.21 8.82
N VAL A 180 -8.10 -11.09 7.97
CA VAL A 180 -8.84 -12.10 7.22
C VAL A 180 -8.25 -13.46 7.54
N LYS A 181 -9.06 -14.43 7.92
CA LYS A 181 -8.60 -15.79 8.23
C LYS A 181 -9.04 -16.73 7.11
N SER A 182 -8.08 -17.14 6.29
CA SER A 182 -8.27 -18.19 5.29
C SER A 182 -8.27 -19.56 5.96
N LEU A 183 -9.33 -20.32 5.74
CA LEU A 183 -9.57 -21.65 6.30
C LEU A 183 -9.52 -22.70 5.20
N GLU A 184 -9.10 -23.91 5.57
CA GLU A 184 -9.11 -25.06 4.67
C GLU A 184 -10.55 -25.42 4.26
N ASP A 185 -10.72 -25.87 3.02
CA ASP A 185 -12.03 -26.29 2.51
C ASP A 185 -12.37 -27.70 3.05
N PRO A 186 -13.46 -27.86 3.83
CA PRO A 186 -13.82 -29.13 4.45
C PRO A 186 -14.04 -30.29 3.45
N TYR A 187 -14.29 -29.99 2.17
CA TYR A 187 -14.45 -31.03 1.13
C TYR A 187 -13.13 -31.57 0.57
N SER A 188 -12.00 -30.89 0.82
CA SER A 188 -10.70 -31.32 0.29
C SER A 188 -10.13 -32.58 0.96
N GLN A 189 -10.60 -32.91 2.18
CA GLN A 189 -10.12 -34.08 2.92
C GLN A 189 -10.85 -35.40 2.58
N GLN A 190 -11.96 -35.38 1.85
CA GLN A 190 -12.72 -36.60 1.52
C GLN A 190 -12.10 -37.44 0.38
N THR A 191 -11.04 -36.95 -0.27
CA THR A 191 -10.39 -37.64 -1.39
C THR A 191 -9.15 -38.48 -1.03
N LEU A 192 -8.88 -38.78 0.24
CA LEU A 192 -7.94 -39.87 0.54
C LEU A 192 -8.63 -41.22 0.28
N PRO A 193 -8.15 -42.05 -0.67
CA PRO A 193 -8.72 -43.38 -0.85
C PRO A 193 -8.47 -44.20 0.42
N GLN A 194 -9.54 -44.67 1.07
CA GLN A 194 -9.42 -45.75 2.03
C GLN A 194 -8.80 -46.96 1.32
N PRO A 195 -7.74 -47.59 1.86
CA PRO A 195 -7.24 -48.83 1.29
C PRO A 195 -8.33 -49.90 1.41
N ALA A 196 -8.83 -50.37 0.28
CA ALA A 196 -9.82 -51.44 0.23
C ALA A 196 -9.22 -52.74 0.81
N PRO A 197 -9.99 -53.54 1.57
CA PRO A 197 -9.51 -54.82 2.08
C PRO A 197 -9.28 -55.79 0.91
N GLN A 198 -8.04 -56.26 0.75
CA GLN A 198 -7.70 -57.30 -0.23
C GLN A 198 -8.42 -58.60 0.10
N ARG A 199 -9.44 -58.93 -0.71
CA ARG A 199 -10.13 -60.21 -0.67
C ARG A 199 -9.28 -61.23 -1.44
N SER A 200 -8.49 -62.03 -0.72
CA SER A 200 -7.74 -63.17 -1.30
C SER A 200 -8.71 -64.18 -1.91
N VAL A 201 -8.71 -64.27 -3.24
CA VAL A 201 -9.32 -65.36 -3.98
C VAL A 201 -8.18 -66.12 -4.66
N TYR A 202 -7.73 -67.20 -4.04
CA TYR A 202 -7.01 -68.26 -4.76
C TYR A 202 -7.95 -69.46 -4.90
N ALA A 203 -8.56 -69.55 -6.07
CA ALA A 203 -9.20 -70.75 -6.57
C ALA A 203 -8.32 -71.34 -7.68
N ARG A 204 -7.67 -72.47 -7.35
CA ARG A 204 -7.61 -73.76 -8.08
C ARG A 204 -7.23 -73.81 -9.58
N PHE A 205 -6.38 -74.81 -9.86
CA PHE A 205 -5.95 -75.43 -11.14
C PHE A 205 -4.80 -74.72 -11.87
N GLN A 206 -3.69 -75.35 -12.28
CA GLN A 206 -3.34 -76.77 -12.49
C GLN A 206 -1.96 -77.09 -11.90
#